data_AF-A0A1F7RD05-F1
#
_entry.id   AF-A0A1F7RD05-F1
#
_cell.length_a   1.000
_cell.length_b   1.000
_cell.length_c   1.000
_cell.angle_alpha   90.00
_cell.angle_beta   90.00
_cell.angle_gamma   90.00
#
_symmetry.space_group_name_H-M   'P 1'
#
loop_
_entity.id
_entity.type
_entity.pdbx_description
1 polymer ?
#
loop_
_entity_poly.entity_id
_entity_poly.type
_entity_poly.pdbx_seq_one_letter_code
_entity_poly.pdbx_strand_id
1 'polypeptide(L)'
;MAYKNFKRIGISLPDSTLKKLKQLVPERKRSEYITRALEEKLNEEKRKRIQDEMIKGYQTNDKEDANMAEEWFHIEEESYNAINQATDKQEKKKLKSRH
;
A
#
# COMPACT_ATOMS: atom_id res chain seq x y z
N MET A 1 3.44 -31.70 3.11
CA MET A 1 2.52 -31.16 4.14
C MET A 1 3.31 -30.22 5.02
N ALA A 2 2.99 -28.92 5.04
CA ALA A 2 3.65 -27.97 5.93
C ALA A 2 3.09 -28.16 7.35
N TYR A 3 3.91 -28.66 8.27
CA TYR A 3 3.52 -28.79 9.67
C TYR A 3 3.41 -27.39 10.28
N LYS A 4 2.20 -27.00 10.69
CA LYS A 4 1.97 -25.75 11.43
C LYS A 4 2.59 -25.89 12.81
N ASN A 5 3.77 -25.33 13.00
CA ASN A 5 4.48 -25.35 14.28
C ASN A 5 3.84 -24.32 15.23
N PHE A 6 3.28 -24.78 16.34
CA PHE A 6 2.72 -23.93 17.38
C PHE A 6 3.71 -23.79 18.54
N LYS A 7 4.05 -22.55 18.92
CA LYS A 7 4.85 -22.27 20.12
C LYS A 7 3.92 -21.81 21.24
N ARG A 8 3.93 -22.49 22.39
CA ARG A 8 3.21 -22.05 23.58
C ARG A 8 3.92 -20.84 24.19
N ILE A 9 3.16 -19.79 24.46
CA ILE A 9 3.62 -18.59 25.16
C ILE A 9 2.75 -18.36 26.39
N GLY A 10 3.36 -18.01 27.52
CA GLY A 10 2.63 -17.53 28.69
C GLY A 10 2.36 -16.04 28.53
N ILE A 11 1.10 -15.63 28.45
CA ILE A 11 0.69 -14.23 28.38
C ILE A 11 -0.28 -13.91 29.51
N SER A 12 -0.12 -12.73 30.09
CA SER A 12 -1.05 -12.20 31.08
C SER A 12 -2.08 -11.33 30.37
N LEU A 13 -3.36 -11.68 30.54
CA LEU A 13 -4.49 -10.90 30.03
C LEU A 13 -5.34 -10.42 31.20
N PRO A 14 -5.95 -9.22 31.14
CA PRO A 14 -6.89 -8.77 32.15
C PRO A 14 -8.04 -9.79 32.30
N ASP A 15 -8.46 -10.03 33.55
CA ASP A 15 -9.55 -10.96 33.85
C ASP A 15 -10.85 -10.60 33.12
N SER A 16 -11.12 -9.30 32.97
CA SER A 16 -12.27 -8.79 32.22
C SER A 16 -12.24 -9.24 30.75
N THR A 17 -11.07 -9.19 30.11
CA THR A 17 -10.86 -9.65 28.73
C THR A 17 -10.99 -11.17 28.63
N LEU A 18 -10.41 -11.91 29.59
CA LEU A 18 -10.51 -13.36 29.61
C LEU A 18 -11.95 -13.84 29.79
N LYS A 19 -12.75 -13.17 30.63
CA LYS A 19 -14.18 -13.46 30.81
C LYS A 19 -14.96 -13.27 29.50
N LYS A 20 -14.76 -12.15 28.81
CA LYS A 20 -15.37 -11.90 27.49
C LYS A 20 -14.99 -12.96 26.47
N LEU A 21 -13.70 -13.33 26.42
CA LEU A 21 -13.21 -14.39 25.54
C LEU A 21 -13.87 -15.74 25.85
N LYS A 22 -14.01 -16.09 27.14
CA LYS A 22 -14.65 -17.35 27.57
C LYS A 22 -16.14 -17.41 27.20
N GLN A 23 -16.84 -16.27 27.21
CA GLN A 23 -18.26 -16.18 26.85
C GLN A 23 -18.47 -16.31 25.34
N LEU A 24 -17.59 -15.73 24.53
CA LEU A 24 -17.75 -15.66 23.07
C LEU A 24 -17.13 -16.85 22.33
N VAL A 25 -16.06 -17.44 22.89
CA VAL A 25 -15.22 -18.41 22.16
C VAL A 25 -15.08 -19.72 22.95
N PRO A 26 -15.51 -20.86 22.37
CA PRO A 26 -15.28 -22.17 22.94
C PRO A 26 -13.80 -22.44 23.17
N GLU A 27 -13.46 -23.19 24.23
CA GLU A 27 -12.08 -23.43 24.65
C GLU A 27 -11.15 -23.90 23.54
N ARG A 28 -11.61 -24.85 22.71
CA ARG A 28 -10.83 -25.40 21.57
C ARG A 28 -10.50 -24.39 20.48
N LYS A 29 -11.24 -23.27 20.38
CA LYS A 29 -11.06 -22.22 19.36
C LYS A 29 -10.37 -20.96 19.88
N ARG A 30 -10.03 -20.89 21.18
CA ARG A 30 -9.44 -19.67 21.77
C ARG A 30 -8.07 -19.35 21.18
N SER A 31 -7.22 -20.36 20.98
CA SER A 31 -5.90 -20.13 20.36
C SER A 31 -6.06 -19.59 18.94
N GLU A 32 -6.95 -20.16 18.14
CA GLU A 32 -7.23 -19.72 16.78
C GLU A 32 -7.76 -18.27 16.75
N TYR A 33 -8.70 -17.96 17.64
CA TYR A 33 -9.25 -16.62 17.78
C TYR A 33 -8.18 -15.58 18.13
N ILE A 34 -7.33 -15.88 19.12
CA ILE A 34 -6.24 -14.99 19.53
C ILE A 34 -5.22 -14.84 18.39
N THR A 35 -4.86 -15.92 17.70
CA THR A 35 -3.94 -15.88 16.56
C THR A 35 -4.48 -14.98 15.46
N ARG A 36 -5.76 -15.14 15.10
CA ARG A 36 -6.38 -14.31 14.06
C ARG A 36 -6.43 -12.84 14.44
N ALA A 37 -6.85 -12.52 15.67
CA ALA A 37 -6.87 -11.15 16.16
C ALA A 37 -5.47 -10.51 16.16
N LEU A 38 -4.44 -11.30 16.49
CA LEU A 38 -3.05 -10.84 16.46
C LEU A 38 -2.56 -10.62 15.02
N GLU A 39 -2.86 -11.54 14.09
CA GLU A 39 -2.50 -11.40 12.67
C GLU A 39 -3.16 -10.16 12.03
N GLU A 40 -4.45 -9.94 12.30
CA GLU A 40 -5.17 -8.74 11.87
C GLU A 40 -4.48 -7.48 12.39
N LYS A 41 -4.20 -7.42 13.70
CA LYS A 41 -3.55 -6.27 14.32
C LYS A 41 -2.13 -6.01 13.77
N LEU A 42 -1.32 -7.05 13.62
CA LEU A 42 0.04 -6.93 13.09
C LEU A 42 0.04 -6.46 11.63
N ASN A 43 -0.92 -6.91 10.82
CA ASN A 43 -1.05 -6.47 9.44
C ASN A 43 -1.46 -5.00 9.34
N GLU A 44 -2.37 -4.53 10.21
CA GLU A 44 -2.70 -3.11 10.32
C GLU A 44 -1.48 -2.25 10.69
N GLU A 45 -0.70 -2.70 11.69
CA GLU A 45 0.50 -1.98 12.14
C GLU A 45 1.57 -1.92 11.05
N LYS A 46 1.79 -3.02 10.31
CA LYS A 46 2.70 -3.02 9.16
C LYS A 46 2.28 -2.01 8.09
N ARG A 47 0.99 -1.96 7.75
CA ARG A 47 0.47 -1.00 6.76
C ARG A 47 0.67 0.43 7.21
N LYS A 48 0.35 0.75 8.47
CA LYS A 48 0.57 2.08 9.04
C LYS A 48 2.04 2.46 9.01
N ARG A 49 2.93 1.57 9.41
CA ARG A 49 4.37 1.83 9.38
C ARG A 49 4.88 2.15 7.97
N ILE A 50 4.46 1.38 6.96
CA ILE A 50 4.84 1.64 5.57
C ILE A 50 4.32 3.01 5.13
N GLN A 51 3.06 3.34 5.44
CA GLN A 51 2.50 4.65 5.13
C GLN A 51 3.27 5.78 5.81
N ASP A 52 3.63 5.64 7.08
CA ASP A 52 4.40 6.63 7.83
C ASP A 52 5.82 6.80 7.25
N GLU A 53 6.46 5.70 6.87
CA GLU A 53 7.78 5.71 6.21
C GLU A 53 7.70 6.37 4.83
N MET A 54 6.65 6.11 4.05
CA MET A 54 6.40 6.79 2.76
C MET A 54 6.20 8.30 2.95
N ILE A 55 5.33 8.71 3.86
CA ILE A 55 5.07 10.14 4.14
C ILE A 55 6.36 10.84 4.55
N LYS A 56 7.15 10.22 5.44
CA LYS A 56 8.45 10.77 5.85
C LYS A 56 9.44 10.85 4.70
N GLY A 57 9.49 9.83 3.84
CA GLY A 57 10.33 9.84 2.65
C GLY A 57 10.01 11.02 1.74
N TYR A 58 8.73 11.19 1.38
CA TYR A 58 8.28 12.32 0.56
C TYR A 58 8.59 13.68 1.21
N GLN A 59 8.34 13.83 2.51
CA GLN A 59 8.64 15.07 3.22
C GLN A 59 10.14 15.38 3.29
N THR A 60 10.98 14.34 3.37
CA THR A 60 12.44 14.51 3.44
C THR A 60 13.00 14.92 2.08
N ASN A 61 12.45 14.36 1.01
CA ASN A 61 12.96 14.55 -0.34
C ASN A 61 12.28 15.69 -1.11
N ASP A 62 11.26 16.34 -0.53
CA ASP A 62 10.43 17.37 -1.17
C ASP A 62 11.22 18.41 -2.00
N LYS A 63 12.35 18.89 -1.47
CA LYS A 63 13.20 19.86 -2.17
C LYS A 63 13.96 19.25 -3.36
N GLU A 64 14.49 18.04 -3.19
CA GLU A 64 15.24 17.35 -4.25
C GLU A 64 14.28 16.92 -5.36
N ASP A 65 13.10 16.42 -4.99
CA ASP A 65 12.04 16.03 -5.91
C ASP A 65 11.52 17.25 -6.70
N ALA A 66 11.36 18.41 -6.05
CA ALA A 66 10.96 19.65 -6.73
C ALA A 66 12.01 20.15 -7.73
N ASN A 67 13.28 20.14 -7.34
CA ASN A 67 14.38 20.53 -8.24
C ASN A 67 14.46 19.59 -9.45
N MET A 68 14.34 18.28 -9.22
CA MET A 68 14.33 17.29 -10.28
C MET A 68 13.13 17.48 -11.22
N ALA A 69 11.94 17.76 -10.69
CA ALA A 69 10.78 18.06 -11.52
C ALA A 69 11.02 19.28 -12.42
N GLU A 70 11.63 20.34 -11.90
CA GLU A 70 11.97 21.54 -12.68
C GLU A 70 13.00 21.23 -13.79
N GLU A 71 14.05 20.47 -13.47
CA GLU A 71 15.09 20.07 -14.44
C GLU A 71 14.51 19.26 -15.61
N TRP A 72 13.57 18.35 -15.33
CA TRP A 72 13.01 17.45 -16.32
C TRP A 72 11.80 18.03 -17.08
N PHE A 73 11.15 19.06 -16.54
CA PHE A 73 9.92 19.65 -17.08
C PHE A 73 10.03 20.02 -18.56
N HIS A 74 11.11 20.68 -18.96
CA HIS A 74 11.29 21.13 -20.34
C HIS A 74 11.37 19.96 -21.34
N ILE A 75 12.06 18.88 -20.96
CA ILE A 75 12.24 17.70 -21.81
C ILE A 75 10.90 16.97 -21.97
N GLU A 76 10.14 16.86 -20.88
CA GLU A 76 8.80 16.25 -20.89
C GLU A 76 7.82 17.07 -21.72
N GLU A 77 7.83 18.40 -21.57
CA GLU A 77 6.96 19.33 -22.31
C GLU A 77 7.22 19.28 -23.82
N GLU A 78 8.49 19.31 -24.23
CA GLU A 78 8.87 19.18 -25.64
C GLU A 78 8.42 17.84 -26.23
N SER A 79 8.61 16.75 -25.48
CA SER A 79 8.21 15.41 -25.89
C SER A 79 6.69 15.28 -26.03
N TYR A 80 5.94 15.82 -25.07
CA TYR A 80 4.47 15.82 -25.09
C TYR A 80 3.93 16.61 -26.29
N ASN A 81 4.49 17.80 -26.54
CA ASN A 81 4.12 18.63 -27.69
C ASN A 81 4.44 17.94 -29.02
N ALA A 82 5.58 17.26 -29.14
CA ALA A 82 5.95 16.52 -30.34
C ALA A 82 4.96 15.37 -30.63
N ILE A 83 4.52 14.64 -29.60
CA ILE A 83 3.53 13.56 -29.72
C ILE A 83 2.17 14.11 -30.17
N ASN A 84 1.70 15.22 -29.59
CA ASN A 84 0.44 15.85 -29.97
C ASN A 84 0.47 16.37 -31.41
N GLN A 85 1.58 16.99 -31.83
CA GLN A 85 1.73 17.41 -33.22
C GLN A 85 1.78 16.24 -34.20
N ALA A 86 2.34 15.10 -33.80
CA ALA A 86 2.37 13.89 -34.63
C ALA A 86 0.97 13.26 -34.78
N THR A 87 0.19 13.21 -33.70
CA THR A 87 -1.18 12.66 -33.71
C THR A 87 -2.12 13.53 -34.55
N ASP A 88 -2.08 14.86 -34.40
CA ASP A 88 -2.86 15.79 -35.22
C ASP A 88 -2.56 15.66 -36.73
N LYS A 89 -1.29 15.46 -37.09
CA LYS A 89 -0.88 15.25 -38.49
C LYS A 89 -1.41 13.93 -39.05
N GLN A 90 -1.47 12.88 -38.22
CA GLN A 90 -2.01 11.59 -38.63
C GLN A 90 -3.54 11.63 -38.82
N GLU A 91 -4.27 12.33 -37.96
CA GLU A 91 -5.71 12.50 -38.10
C GLU A 91 -6.07 13.28 -39.38
N LYS A 92 -5.36 14.38 -39.64
CA LYS A 92 -5.55 15.18 -40.87
C LYS A 92 -5.24 14.38 -42.15
N LYS A 93 -4.25 13.47 -42.12
CA LYS A 93 -3.97 12.55 -43.23
C LYS A 93 -5.10 11.53 -43.44
N LYS A 94 -5.65 10.96 -42.36
CA LYS A 94 -6.77 10.00 -42.44
C LYS A 94 -8.07 10.64 -42.93
N LEU A 95 -8.31 11.92 -42.60
CA LEU A 95 -9.47 12.68 -43.09
C LEU A 95 -9.36 12.98 -44.60
N LYS A 96 -8.16 13.31 -45.08
CA LYS A 96 -7.92 13.58 -46.51
C LYS A 96 -7.92 12.33 -47.39
N SER A 97 -7.67 11.13 -46.84
CA SER A 97 -7.73 9.87 -47.59
C SER A 97 -9.13 9.24 -47.64
N ARG A 98 -10.15 9.88 -47.04
CA ARG A 98 -11.55 9.44 -47.01
C ARG A 98 -12.46 10.28 -47.94
N HIS A 99 -11.89 11.24 -48.66
CA HIS A 99 -12.48 11.92 -49.82
C HIS A 99 -11.73 11.48 -51.06
#